data_AF-A0A1S9D3E3-F1
#
_entry.id   AF-A0A1S9D3E3-F1
#
_cell.length_a   1.000
_cell.length_b   1.000
_cell.length_c   1.000
_cell.angle_alpha   90.00
_cell.angle_beta   90.00
_cell.angle_gamma   90.00
#
_symmetry.space_group_name_H-M   'P 1'
#
loop_
_entity.id
_entity.type
_entity.pdbx_description
1 polymer ?
#
loop_
_entity_poly.entity_id
_entity_poly.type
_entity_poly.pdbx_seq_one_letter_code
_entity_poly.pdbx_strand_id
1 'polypeptide(L)'
;MATTLSGTKALEWLLQRWHHCDPYEYLIQRKFPDYNAVRYAPISLFDIGGSAYDDREKRLKEVKSFRAELKAKPLKEIETLYDEEQERERQEWAAEAEREERQRFFNQPEAKADFAHWSKVTYWTLDEAIALAFGRAPEAVKWENVKGYVTDSPFAKRYARVRDLALRAKNCKQLFDPTPPSLFLPWARRNEIDVAPELVKGVEARGVVIADWKDCYDKLNEQAKKLSEQQDELTANCTKLTAERDALKRQVEEAKSAATVHPIHESERDSLLRMVLGMAMTHYKYEPGAPRKAATGEKRGSIPLDLGRLGLTLDADTVRKFLKEAEDRFAEILANPRKH
;
A
#
# COMPACT_ATOMS: atom_id res chain seq x y z
N MET A 1 13.63 39.30 4.29
CA MET A 1 13.42 39.52 5.74
C MET A 1 12.30 40.54 5.91
N ALA A 2 11.05 40.08 5.94
CA ALA A 2 9.88 40.93 6.13
C ALA A 2 9.12 40.38 7.34
N THR A 3 9.07 41.16 8.41
CA THR A 3 8.51 40.79 9.70
C THR A 3 6.99 40.83 9.60
N THR A 4 6.37 39.65 9.50
CA THR A 4 4.93 39.47 9.65
C THR A 4 4.54 39.73 11.11
N LEU A 5 4.07 40.94 11.39
CA LEU A 5 3.40 41.30 12.64
C LEU A 5 2.03 40.59 12.67
N SER A 6 2.07 39.33 13.11
CA SER A 6 0.94 38.45 13.42
C SER A 6 -0.04 39.13 14.38
N GLY A 7 -1.35 39.00 14.14
CA GLY A 7 -2.44 39.52 14.98
C GLY A 7 -2.40 39.08 16.45
N THR A 8 -1.54 38.12 16.82
CA THR A 8 -1.20 37.85 18.22
C THR A 8 -0.52 39.04 18.87
N LYS A 9 0.33 39.80 18.17
CA LYS A 9 0.90 41.05 18.68
C LYS A 9 -0.11 42.18 18.76
N ALA A 10 -1.20 42.19 17.99
CA ALA A 10 -2.25 43.19 18.18
C ALA A 10 -3.02 42.93 19.47
N LEU A 11 -3.32 41.67 19.78
CA LEU A 11 -3.90 41.26 21.06
C LEU A 11 -2.91 41.36 22.22
N GLU A 12 -1.63 41.06 22.02
CA GLU A 12 -0.57 41.17 23.03
C GLU A 12 -0.18 42.64 23.28
N TRP A 13 -0.28 43.51 22.27
CA TRP A 13 -0.12 44.97 22.38
C TRP A 13 -1.39 45.64 22.92
N LEU A 14 -2.59 45.08 22.71
CA LEU A 14 -3.81 45.47 23.43
C LEU A 14 -3.77 45.00 24.88
N LEU A 15 -3.37 43.76 25.17
CA LEU A 15 -3.16 43.24 26.52
C LEU A 15 -2.04 44.00 27.26
N GLN A 16 -0.94 44.36 26.58
CA GLN A 16 0.13 45.18 27.18
C GLN A 16 -0.25 46.66 27.33
N ARG A 17 -1.13 47.20 26.48
CA ARG A 17 -1.62 48.59 26.61
C ARG A 17 -2.70 48.74 27.69
N TRP A 18 -3.22 47.62 28.21
CA TRP A 18 -4.10 47.55 29.38
C TRP A 18 -3.36 47.08 30.65
N HIS A 19 -2.02 47.12 30.69
CA HIS A 19 -1.24 47.09 31.95
C HIS A 19 -1.35 48.40 32.76
N HIS A 20 -2.40 49.18 32.52
CA HIS A 20 -2.97 50.06 33.51
C HIS A 20 -4.34 49.51 33.87
N CYS A 21 -4.50 49.05 35.10
CA CYS A 21 -5.35 49.71 36.08
C CYS A 21 -5.66 48.72 37.22
N ASP A 22 -5.40 49.19 38.42
CA ASP A 22 -6.06 48.79 39.66
C ASP A 22 -7.28 47.84 39.48
N PRO A 23 -7.30 46.61 40.03
CA PRO A 23 -8.42 45.66 39.89
C PRO A 23 -9.78 46.29 40.19
N TYR A 24 -9.80 47.28 41.09
CA TYR A 24 -10.99 48.09 41.38
C TYR A 24 -11.50 48.87 40.17
N GLU A 25 -10.63 49.53 39.40
CA GLU A 25 -11.03 50.32 38.24
C GLU A 25 -11.53 49.43 37.09
N TYR A 26 -10.94 48.24 36.89
CA TYR A 26 -11.44 47.26 35.91
C TYR A 26 -12.86 46.79 36.25
N LEU A 27 -13.10 46.37 37.50
CA LEU A 27 -14.43 45.94 37.96
C LEU A 27 -15.46 47.07 37.89
N ILE A 28 -15.05 48.32 38.16
CA ILE A 28 -15.91 49.51 38.02
C ILE A 28 -16.27 49.75 36.55
N GLN A 29 -15.28 49.73 35.64
CA GLN A 29 -15.52 49.92 34.21
C GLN A 29 -16.43 48.83 33.62
N ARG A 30 -16.28 47.59 34.11
CA ARG A 30 -17.10 46.47 33.67
C ARG A 30 -18.55 46.58 34.12
N LYS A 31 -18.80 47.01 35.37
CA LYS A 31 -20.16 47.22 35.90
C LYS A 31 -20.83 48.49 35.35
N PHE A 32 -20.04 49.51 35.05
CA PHE A 32 -20.51 50.80 34.53
C PHE A 32 -19.77 51.13 33.22
N PRO A 33 -20.24 50.63 32.06
CA PRO A 33 -19.59 50.86 30.77
C PRO A 33 -19.46 52.35 30.40
N ASP A 34 -20.36 53.18 30.93
CA ASP A 34 -20.38 54.63 30.77
C ASP A 34 -19.44 55.37 31.73
N TYR A 35 -18.76 54.69 32.65
CA TYR A 35 -17.91 55.31 33.67
C TYR A 35 -16.85 56.25 33.08
N ASN A 36 -16.19 55.87 31.99
CA ASN A 36 -15.19 56.74 31.36
C ASN A 36 -15.81 57.99 30.74
N ALA A 37 -17.00 57.87 30.14
CA ALA A 37 -17.76 59.02 29.63
C ALA A 37 -18.18 59.93 30.80
N VAL A 38 -18.71 59.38 31.88
CA VAL A 38 -19.12 60.12 33.07
C VAL A 38 -17.92 60.82 33.74
N ARG A 39 -16.76 60.16 33.80
CA ARG A 39 -15.52 60.64 34.44
C ARG A 39 -14.82 61.73 33.63
N TYR A 40 -14.73 61.60 32.31
CA TYR A 40 -13.91 62.47 31.45
C TYR A 40 -14.70 63.34 30.48
N ALA A 41 -16.04 63.19 30.36
CA ALA A 41 -16.81 64.06 29.49
C ALA A 41 -16.56 65.53 29.88
N PRO A 42 -16.09 66.37 28.93
CA PRO A 42 -16.06 67.80 29.15
C PRO A 42 -17.50 68.23 29.41
N ILE A 43 -17.69 69.10 30.40
CA ILE A 43 -18.97 69.74 30.64
C ILE A 43 -19.25 70.55 29.36
N SER A 44 -20.02 70.00 28.43
CA SER A 44 -20.44 70.71 27.23
C SER A 44 -21.28 71.87 27.71
N LEU A 45 -20.73 73.09 27.58
CA LEU A 45 -21.38 74.35 27.93
C LEU A 45 -22.63 74.65 27.10
N PHE A 46 -22.99 73.78 26.14
CA PHE A 46 -24.09 73.98 25.19
C PHE A 46 -25.23 72.96 25.27
N ASP A 47 -25.15 71.92 26.11
CA ASP A 47 -26.31 71.04 26.35
C ASP A 47 -27.17 71.60 27.49
N ILE A 48 -28.06 72.51 27.09
CA ILE A 48 -29.09 73.14 27.91
C ILE A 48 -30.20 72.11 28.14
N GLY A 49 -29.99 71.23 29.11
CA GLY A 49 -31.01 70.31 29.61
C GLY A 49 -30.63 69.78 30.99
N GLY A 50 -31.22 70.35 32.06
CA GLY A 50 -30.89 70.00 33.45
C GLY A 50 -31.01 68.52 33.81
N SER A 51 -31.72 67.72 33.01
CA SER A 51 -31.86 66.26 33.19
C SER A 51 -30.53 65.52 33.07
N ALA A 52 -29.65 65.90 32.15
CA ALA A 52 -28.40 65.17 31.90
C ALA A 52 -27.36 65.38 33.02
N TYR A 53 -27.44 66.50 33.73
CA TYR A 53 -26.54 66.81 34.86
C TYR A 53 -26.92 66.01 36.11
N ASP A 54 -28.20 65.95 36.43
CA ASP A 54 -28.73 65.18 37.56
C ASP A 54 -28.41 63.68 37.41
N ASP A 55 -28.52 63.15 36.19
CA ASP A 55 -28.21 61.74 35.92
C ASP A 55 -26.71 61.45 36.02
N ARG A 56 -25.85 62.39 35.60
CA ARG A 56 -24.39 62.26 35.77
C ARG A 56 -23.98 62.24 37.25
N GLU A 57 -24.55 63.11 38.08
CA GLU A 57 -24.25 63.12 39.52
C GLU A 57 -24.70 61.84 40.22
N LYS A 58 -25.89 61.33 39.88
CA LYS A 58 -26.38 60.05 40.39
C LYS A 58 -25.42 58.92 40.03
N ARG A 59 -24.97 58.84 38.77
CA ARG A 59 -23.98 57.85 38.31
C ARG A 59 -22.66 57.95 39.06
N LEU A 60 -22.13 59.15 39.27
CA LEU A 60 -20.89 59.33 40.05
C LEU A 60 -21.06 58.89 41.52
N LYS A 61 -22.24 59.09 42.11
CA LYS A 61 -22.55 58.59 43.47
C LYS A 61 -22.60 57.07 43.50
N GLU A 62 -23.24 56.42 42.53
CA GLU A 62 -23.28 54.95 42.39
C GLU A 62 -21.89 54.34 42.20
N VAL A 63 -21.05 54.96 41.36
CA VAL A 63 -19.67 54.49 41.18
C VAL A 63 -18.85 54.65 42.46
N LYS A 64 -19.03 55.77 43.18
CA LYS A 64 -18.33 56.00 44.46
C LYS A 64 -18.77 54.99 45.53
N SER A 65 -20.07 54.69 45.65
CA SER A 65 -20.56 53.69 46.60
C SER A 65 -20.02 52.29 46.25
N PHE A 66 -20.05 51.91 44.98
CA PHE A 66 -19.52 50.63 44.53
C PHE A 66 -18.00 50.52 44.76
N ARG A 67 -17.24 51.60 44.55
CA ARG A 67 -15.81 51.62 44.88
C ARG A 67 -15.55 51.45 46.37
N ALA A 68 -16.38 52.04 47.23
CA ALA A 68 -16.26 51.87 48.68
C ALA A 68 -16.59 50.43 49.10
N GLU A 69 -17.61 49.82 48.50
CA GLU A 69 -17.94 48.39 48.69
C GLU A 69 -16.78 47.48 48.31
N LEU A 70 -16.15 47.72 47.16
CA LEU A 70 -15.00 46.93 46.74
C LEU A 70 -13.82 47.12 47.71
N LYS A 71 -13.51 48.34 48.16
CA LYS A 71 -12.43 48.59 49.13
C LYS A 71 -12.68 47.95 50.51
N ALA A 72 -13.93 47.69 50.87
CA ALA A 72 -14.29 47.03 52.11
C ALA A 72 -14.13 45.50 52.05
N LYS A 73 -14.02 44.91 50.84
CA LYS A 73 -13.80 43.47 50.65
C LYS A 73 -12.33 43.10 50.88
N PRO A 74 -12.03 41.88 51.36
CA PRO A 74 -10.67 41.40 51.49
C PRO A 74 -10.01 41.25 50.10
N LEU A 75 -8.72 41.53 50.01
CA LEU A 75 -7.96 41.53 48.75
C LEU A 75 -8.13 40.24 47.94
N LYS A 76 -8.12 39.09 48.61
CA LYS A 76 -8.28 37.77 47.98
C LYS A 76 -9.63 37.61 47.28
N GLU A 77 -10.70 38.20 47.83
CA GLU A 77 -12.03 38.15 47.22
C GLU A 77 -12.11 39.05 45.98
N ILE A 78 -11.37 40.17 45.98
CA ILE A 78 -11.29 41.07 44.82
C ILE A 78 -10.48 40.43 43.69
N GLU A 79 -9.39 39.74 44.02
CA GLU A 79 -8.61 38.96 43.05
C GLU A 79 -9.47 37.87 42.40
N THR A 80 -10.23 37.10 43.19
CA THR A 80 -11.14 36.09 42.62
C THR A 80 -12.22 36.70 41.72
N LEU A 81 -12.83 37.81 42.13
CA LEU A 81 -13.83 38.51 41.31
C LEU A 81 -13.22 39.07 40.02
N TYR A 82 -11.99 39.57 40.09
CA TYR A 82 -11.24 40.06 38.93
C TYR A 82 -10.95 38.92 37.94
N ASP A 83 -10.48 37.77 38.43
CA ASP A 83 -10.16 36.61 37.60
C ASP A 83 -11.41 36.00 36.94
N GLU A 84 -12.52 35.92 37.69
CA GLU A 84 -13.83 35.47 37.18
C GLU A 84 -14.36 36.39 36.08
N GLU A 85 -14.29 37.70 36.28
CA GLU A 85 -14.72 38.70 35.29
C GLU A 85 -13.84 38.70 34.04
N GLN A 86 -12.53 38.55 34.21
CA GLN A 86 -11.57 38.38 33.11
C GLN A 86 -11.85 37.11 32.30
N GLU A 87 -12.19 36.01 32.96
CA GLU A 87 -12.60 34.78 32.27
C GLU A 87 -13.92 34.97 31.53
N ARG A 88 -14.88 35.68 32.12
CA ARG A 88 -16.14 36.01 31.43
C ARG A 88 -15.92 36.89 30.20
N GLU A 89 -15.07 37.91 30.30
CA GLU A 89 -14.70 38.77 29.17
C GLU A 89 -14.00 37.97 28.05
N ARG A 90 -13.07 37.07 28.41
CA ARG A 90 -12.46 36.14 27.45
C ARG A 90 -13.51 35.26 26.76
N GLN A 91 -14.49 34.76 27.50
CA GLN A 91 -15.58 33.94 26.96
C GLN A 91 -16.50 34.76 26.06
N GLU A 92 -16.83 36.00 26.42
CA GLU A 92 -17.63 36.89 25.60
C GLU A 92 -16.93 37.23 24.28
N TRP A 93 -15.64 37.59 24.33
CA TRP A 93 -14.85 37.81 23.12
C TRP A 93 -14.69 36.55 22.29
N ALA A 94 -14.48 35.39 22.91
CA ALA A 94 -14.42 34.12 22.20
C ALA A 94 -15.76 33.81 21.52
N ALA A 95 -16.89 34.03 22.20
CA ALA A 95 -18.23 33.83 21.66
C ALA A 95 -18.53 34.82 20.52
N GLU A 96 -18.13 36.08 20.66
CA GLU A 96 -18.26 37.07 19.59
C GLU A 96 -17.41 36.71 18.37
N ALA A 97 -16.14 36.38 18.57
CA ALA A 97 -15.27 35.89 17.52
C ALA A 97 -15.83 34.63 16.84
N GLU A 98 -16.46 33.73 17.61
CA GLU A 98 -17.11 32.54 17.06
C GLU A 98 -18.37 32.90 16.26
N ARG A 99 -19.20 33.85 16.74
CA ARG A 99 -20.37 34.35 15.99
C ARG A 99 -19.92 34.98 14.67
N GLU A 100 -18.91 35.84 14.71
CA GLU A 100 -18.33 36.44 13.51
C GLU A 100 -17.79 35.36 12.57
N GLU A 101 -17.02 34.40 13.08
CA GLU A 101 -16.47 33.29 12.31
C GLU A 101 -17.59 32.48 11.65
N ARG A 102 -18.68 32.15 12.37
CA ARG A 102 -19.85 31.46 11.81
C ARG A 102 -20.55 32.27 10.72
N GLN A 103 -20.55 33.60 10.82
CA GLN A 103 -21.16 34.49 9.83
C GLN A 103 -20.30 34.69 8.57
N ARG A 104 -19.00 34.33 8.60
CA ARG A 104 -18.13 34.45 7.42
C ARG A 104 -18.59 33.54 6.28
N PHE A 105 -18.37 33.99 5.05
CA PHE A 105 -18.86 33.32 3.84
C PHE A 105 -18.48 31.83 3.75
N PHE A 106 -17.27 31.45 4.22
CA PHE A 106 -16.80 30.06 4.17
C PHE A 106 -17.42 29.15 5.24
N ASN A 107 -18.21 29.66 6.18
CA ASN A 107 -18.96 28.87 7.16
C ASN A 107 -20.47 28.86 6.91
N GLN A 108 -20.93 29.58 5.90
CA GLN A 108 -22.33 29.56 5.48
C GLN A 108 -22.71 28.19 4.89
N PRO A 109 -23.98 27.77 5.00
CA PRO A 109 -24.43 26.49 4.46
C PRO A 109 -24.24 26.37 2.94
N GLU A 110 -24.28 27.50 2.23
CA GLU A 110 -24.01 27.60 0.78
C GLU A 110 -22.55 27.24 0.44
N ALA A 111 -21.62 27.42 1.37
CA ALA A 111 -20.24 27.03 1.21
C ALA A 111 -19.98 25.55 1.54
N LYS A 112 -21.01 24.74 1.84
CA LYS A 112 -20.84 23.30 2.06
C LYS A 112 -20.66 22.56 0.74
N ALA A 113 -19.66 21.69 0.66
CA ALA A 113 -19.39 20.93 -0.56
C ALA A 113 -20.51 19.93 -0.89
N ASP A 114 -20.89 19.85 -2.17
CA ASP A 114 -21.66 18.72 -2.71
C ASP A 114 -20.73 17.54 -3.00
N PHE A 115 -20.52 16.67 -2.00
CA PHE A 115 -19.66 15.50 -2.17
C PHE A 115 -20.18 14.51 -3.23
N ALA A 116 -21.49 14.50 -3.52
CA ALA A 116 -22.03 13.64 -4.57
C ALA A 116 -21.57 14.10 -5.95
N HIS A 117 -21.38 15.40 -6.18
CA HIS A 117 -20.77 15.95 -7.38
C HIS A 117 -19.24 15.79 -7.36
N TRP A 118 -18.58 16.23 -6.29
CA TRP A 118 -17.11 16.33 -6.24
C TRP A 118 -16.40 14.98 -6.20
N SER A 119 -17.04 13.94 -5.65
CA SER A 119 -16.54 12.56 -5.77
C SER A 119 -16.53 12.06 -7.22
N LYS A 120 -17.28 12.69 -8.13
CA LYS A 120 -17.32 12.29 -9.55
C LYS A 120 -16.21 12.85 -10.41
N VAL A 121 -15.58 13.90 -9.94
CA VAL A 121 -14.59 14.64 -10.71
C VAL A 121 -13.28 13.83 -10.74
N THR A 122 -12.72 13.66 -11.94
CA THR A 122 -11.51 12.85 -12.16
C THR A 122 -10.27 13.43 -11.48
N TYR A 123 -10.19 14.76 -11.39
CA TYR A 123 -9.08 15.49 -10.80
C TYR A 123 -9.57 16.76 -10.12
N TRP A 124 -8.84 17.22 -9.12
CA TRP A 124 -9.05 18.48 -8.44
C TRP A 124 -7.79 19.33 -8.59
N THR A 125 -7.91 20.63 -8.72
CA THR A 125 -6.78 21.52 -8.42
C THR A 125 -6.40 21.36 -6.95
N LEU A 126 -5.17 21.74 -6.58
CA LEU A 126 -4.76 21.63 -5.18
C LEU A 126 -5.64 22.45 -4.23
N ASP A 127 -6.04 23.66 -4.63
CA ASP A 127 -6.90 24.51 -3.81
C ASP A 127 -8.33 23.92 -3.70
N GLU A 128 -8.87 23.31 -4.77
CA GLU A 128 -10.14 22.56 -4.70
C GLU A 128 -10.05 21.37 -3.73
N ALA A 129 -8.98 20.58 -3.83
CA ALA A 129 -8.77 19.41 -2.97
C ALA A 129 -8.70 19.80 -1.48
N ILE A 130 -8.04 20.92 -1.17
CA ILE A 130 -7.95 21.46 0.20
C ILE A 130 -9.33 21.94 0.67
N ALA A 131 -10.05 22.71 -0.14
CA ALA A 131 -11.42 23.14 0.20
C ALA A 131 -12.33 21.93 0.50
N LEU A 132 -12.26 20.88 -0.33
CA LEU A 132 -13.01 19.64 -0.14
C LEU A 132 -12.60 18.88 1.13
N ALA A 133 -11.31 18.89 1.49
CA ALA A 133 -10.84 18.30 2.75
C ALA A 133 -11.55 18.94 3.96
N PHE A 134 -11.68 20.26 3.96
CA PHE A 134 -12.43 21.02 4.98
C PHE A 134 -13.97 20.93 4.83
N GLY A 135 -14.47 20.13 3.89
CA GLY A 135 -15.90 19.99 3.61
C GLY A 135 -16.54 21.27 3.06
N ARG A 136 -15.75 22.08 2.34
CA ARG A 136 -16.19 23.33 1.74
C ARG A 136 -16.24 23.23 0.22
N ALA A 137 -17.24 23.89 -0.38
CA ALA A 137 -17.42 23.97 -1.82
C ALA A 137 -16.27 24.80 -2.42
N PRO A 138 -15.48 24.25 -3.35
CA PRO A 138 -14.39 24.99 -3.97
C PRO A 138 -14.80 26.22 -4.78
N GLU A 139 -16.05 26.26 -5.22
CA GLU A 139 -16.64 27.40 -5.93
C GLU A 139 -16.73 28.63 -5.02
N ALA A 140 -17.12 28.42 -3.76
CA ALA A 140 -17.26 29.48 -2.76
C ALA A 140 -15.92 29.77 -2.04
N VAL A 141 -15.17 28.73 -1.69
CA VAL A 141 -13.96 28.82 -0.86
C VAL A 141 -12.71 28.66 -1.71
N LYS A 142 -12.29 29.77 -2.35
CA LYS A 142 -11.03 29.87 -3.09
C LYS A 142 -9.95 30.54 -2.25
N TRP A 143 -8.68 30.20 -2.49
CA TRP A 143 -7.56 30.79 -1.75
C TRP A 143 -7.52 32.32 -1.85
N GLU A 144 -7.88 32.87 -3.02
CA GLU A 144 -7.93 34.32 -3.27
C GLU A 144 -8.90 35.04 -2.32
N ASN A 145 -9.99 34.38 -1.94
CA ASN A 145 -11.01 34.91 -1.04
C ASN A 145 -10.63 34.68 0.44
N VAL A 146 -9.90 33.60 0.74
CA VAL A 146 -9.53 33.22 2.11
C VAL A 146 -8.26 33.91 2.60
N LYS A 147 -7.31 34.22 1.71
CA LYS A 147 -5.98 34.75 2.08
C LYS A 147 -6.02 36.05 2.91
N GLY A 148 -7.04 36.88 2.71
CA GLY A 148 -7.22 38.13 3.47
C GLY A 148 -7.54 37.89 4.95
N TYR A 149 -8.10 36.73 5.29
CA TYR A 149 -8.57 36.41 6.63
C TYR A 149 -7.59 35.56 7.45
N VAL A 150 -6.39 35.28 6.93
CA VAL A 150 -5.39 34.42 7.61
C VAL A 150 -4.97 34.99 8.96
N THR A 151 -5.05 36.30 9.17
CA THR A 151 -4.72 36.90 10.48
C THR A 151 -5.83 36.71 11.51
N ASP A 152 -7.09 36.77 11.06
CA ASP A 152 -8.25 36.95 11.94
C ASP A 152 -9.05 35.65 12.14
N SER A 153 -9.10 34.77 11.13
CA SER A 153 -9.91 33.55 11.18
C SER A 153 -9.06 32.31 11.50
N PRO A 154 -9.47 31.48 12.49
CA PRO A 154 -8.84 30.18 12.73
C PRO A 154 -8.97 29.22 11.54
N PHE A 155 -10.10 29.26 10.81
CA PHE A 155 -10.27 28.48 9.58
C PHE A 155 -9.24 28.88 8.52
N ALA A 156 -9.11 30.17 8.24
CA ALA A 156 -8.16 30.66 7.23
C ALA A 156 -6.70 30.32 7.59
N LYS A 157 -6.33 30.34 8.87
CA LYS A 157 -5.02 29.89 9.36
C LYS A 157 -4.79 28.41 9.09
N ARG A 158 -5.78 27.55 9.37
CA ARG A 158 -5.68 26.11 9.09
C ARG A 158 -5.57 25.85 7.59
N TYR A 159 -6.42 26.51 6.79
CA TYR A 159 -6.39 26.43 5.34
C TYR A 159 -5.01 26.82 4.78
N ALA A 160 -4.46 27.95 5.22
CA ALA A 160 -3.15 28.43 4.79
C ALA A 160 -2.01 27.44 5.12
N ARG A 161 -2.04 26.83 6.31
CA ARG A 161 -1.05 25.81 6.71
C ARG A 161 -1.12 24.56 5.84
N VAL A 162 -2.31 24.03 5.61
CA VAL A 162 -2.51 22.86 4.75
C VAL A 162 -2.09 23.16 3.31
N ARG A 163 -2.38 24.37 2.83
CA ARG A 163 -1.96 24.83 1.51
C ARG A 163 -0.45 24.93 1.36
N ASP A 164 0.26 25.48 2.33
CA ASP A 164 1.73 25.51 2.32
C ASP A 164 2.30 24.08 2.24
N LEU A 165 1.75 23.15 3.03
CA LEU A 165 2.14 21.75 3.02
C LEU A 165 1.89 21.07 1.65
N ALA A 166 0.72 21.32 1.05
CA ALA A 166 0.36 20.79 -0.27
C ALA A 166 1.28 21.35 -1.38
N LEU A 167 1.62 22.64 -1.34
CA LEU A 167 2.55 23.25 -2.29
C LEU A 167 3.97 22.70 -2.16
N ARG A 168 4.44 22.46 -0.93
CA ARG A 168 5.73 21.77 -0.71
C ARG A 168 5.69 20.34 -1.24
N ALA A 169 4.61 19.61 -1.00
CA ALA A 169 4.42 18.26 -1.53
C ALA A 169 4.39 18.23 -3.06
N LYS A 170 3.79 19.24 -3.71
CA LYS A 170 3.85 19.45 -5.16
C LYS A 170 5.29 19.64 -5.64
N ASN A 171 6.05 20.50 -4.98
CA ASN A 171 7.47 20.75 -5.33
C ASN A 171 8.34 19.48 -5.17
N CYS A 172 8.00 18.62 -4.21
CA CYS A 172 8.64 17.31 -4.02
C CYS A 172 8.07 16.19 -4.92
N LYS A 173 7.17 16.51 -5.87
CA LYS A 173 6.49 15.55 -6.77
C LYS A 173 5.69 14.46 -6.03
N GLN A 174 5.27 14.72 -4.80
CA GLN A 174 4.37 13.84 -4.04
C GLN A 174 2.90 14.08 -4.40
N LEU A 175 2.57 15.33 -4.75
CA LEU A 175 1.28 15.73 -5.31
C LEU A 175 1.49 16.37 -6.69
N PHE A 176 0.42 16.45 -7.46
CA PHE A 176 0.37 17.13 -8.76
C PHE A 176 -0.69 18.22 -8.73
N ASP A 177 -0.73 19.06 -9.75
CA ASP A 177 -1.75 20.10 -9.86
C ASP A 177 -2.12 20.23 -11.35
N PRO A 178 -3.27 19.68 -11.76
CA PRO A 178 -4.31 19.05 -10.92
C PRO A 178 -3.88 17.69 -10.33
N THR A 179 -4.50 17.30 -9.20
CA THR A 179 -4.29 16.03 -8.48
C THR A 179 -5.53 15.13 -8.53
N PRO A 180 -5.39 13.81 -8.76
CA PRO A 180 -6.52 12.90 -8.66
C PRO A 180 -6.91 12.65 -7.19
N PRO A 181 -8.22 12.41 -6.90
CA PRO A 181 -8.70 12.10 -5.55
C PRO A 181 -7.96 10.93 -4.88
N SER A 182 -7.61 9.92 -5.68
CA SER A 182 -6.87 8.73 -5.22
C SER A 182 -5.51 9.04 -4.63
N LEU A 183 -4.86 10.14 -5.06
CA LEU A 183 -3.54 10.52 -4.58
C LEU A 183 -3.63 11.52 -3.42
N PHE A 184 -4.56 12.46 -3.49
CA PHE A 184 -4.71 13.49 -2.47
C PHE A 184 -5.24 12.94 -1.14
N LEU A 185 -6.24 12.06 -1.16
CA LEU A 185 -6.88 11.57 0.07
C LEU A 185 -5.93 10.74 0.98
N PRO A 186 -5.09 9.82 0.46
CA PRO A 186 -4.07 9.16 1.27
C PRO A 186 -3.01 10.14 1.80
N TRP A 187 -2.60 11.10 0.97
CA TRP A 187 -1.66 12.14 1.39
C TRP A 187 -2.23 12.98 2.55
N ALA A 188 -3.50 13.37 2.47
CA ALA A 188 -4.17 14.11 3.53
C ALA A 188 -4.21 13.30 4.83
N ARG A 189 -4.56 12.01 4.75
CA ARG A 189 -4.56 11.08 5.89
C ARG A 189 -3.18 10.96 6.54
N ARG A 190 -2.11 10.84 5.75
CA ARG A 190 -0.71 10.76 6.24
C ARG A 190 -0.24 12.01 6.97
N ASN A 191 -0.81 13.17 6.64
CA ASN A 191 -0.47 14.45 7.26
C ASN A 191 -1.48 14.85 8.34
N GLU A 192 -2.29 13.90 8.83
CA GLU A 192 -3.27 14.12 9.91
C GLU A 192 -4.28 15.25 9.57
N ILE A 193 -4.62 15.39 8.29
CA ILE A 193 -5.65 16.32 7.84
C ILE A 193 -7.00 15.60 7.89
N ASP A 194 -7.89 16.08 8.75
CA ASP A 194 -9.26 15.59 8.84
C ASP A 194 -10.01 15.85 7.53
N VAL A 195 -10.35 14.77 6.83
CA VAL A 195 -11.20 14.83 5.62
C VAL A 195 -12.59 14.31 5.95
N ALA A 196 -13.61 14.99 5.43
CA ALA A 196 -14.99 14.57 5.59
C ALA A 196 -15.20 13.10 5.14
N PRO A 197 -15.74 12.21 5.99
CA PRO A 197 -15.89 10.79 5.67
C PRO A 197 -16.86 10.54 4.50
N GLU A 198 -17.81 11.45 4.29
CA GLU A 198 -18.74 11.41 3.15
C GLU A 198 -18.01 11.51 1.80
N LEU A 199 -16.99 12.36 1.70
CA LEU A 199 -16.17 12.50 0.49
C LEU A 199 -15.38 11.22 0.22
N VAL A 200 -14.73 10.68 1.26
CA VAL A 200 -13.94 9.44 1.15
C VAL A 200 -14.82 8.29 0.67
N LYS A 201 -15.98 8.08 1.32
CA LYS A 201 -16.96 7.07 0.90
C LYS A 201 -17.43 7.26 -0.55
N GLY A 202 -17.69 8.51 -0.95
CA GLY A 202 -18.12 8.84 -2.31
C GLY A 202 -17.08 8.47 -3.38
N VAL A 203 -15.79 8.67 -3.08
CA VAL A 203 -14.68 8.30 -3.97
C VAL A 203 -14.45 6.78 -3.98
N GLU A 204 -14.50 6.12 -2.81
CA GLU A 204 -14.34 4.65 -2.71
C GLU A 204 -15.45 3.89 -3.43
N ALA A 205 -16.70 4.37 -3.35
CA ALA A 205 -17.85 3.75 -4.02
C ALA A 205 -17.71 3.69 -5.55
N ARG A 206 -16.80 4.47 -6.14
CA ARG A 206 -16.53 4.48 -7.59
C ARG A 206 -15.49 3.45 -8.02
N GLY A 207 -14.98 2.64 -7.09
CA GLY A 207 -13.92 1.68 -7.36
C GLY A 207 -12.54 2.33 -7.52
N VAL A 208 -12.43 3.64 -7.23
CA VAL A 208 -11.13 4.29 -7.07
C VAL A 208 -10.58 3.80 -5.74
N VAL A 209 -9.72 2.77 -5.78
CA VAL A 209 -9.06 2.25 -4.60
C VAL A 209 -8.17 3.36 -4.06
N ILE A 210 -8.61 4.00 -2.98
CA ILE A 210 -7.84 4.94 -2.16
C ILE A 210 -6.86 4.11 -1.31
N ALA A 211 -6.12 3.21 -1.95
CA ALA A 211 -5.00 2.58 -1.30
C ALA A 211 -3.84 3.56 -1.38
N ASP A 212 -3.13 3.68 -0.27
CA ASP A 212 -1.85 4.36 -0.26
C ASP A 212 -0.93 3.66 -1.26
N TRP A 213 -0.56 4.33 -2.34
CA TRP A 213 0.37 3.77 -3.33
C TRP A 213 1.67 3.32 -2.66
N LYS A 214 2.05 3.92 -1.52
CA LYS A 214 3.18 3.50 -0.71
C LYS A 214 2.92 2.17 -0.04
N ASP A 215 1.75 1.96 0.57
CA ASP A 215 1.41 0.65 1.14
C ASP A 215 1.35 -0.43 0.05
N CYS A 216 0.81 -0.08 -1.13
CA CYS A 216 0.82 -0.97 -2.29
C CYS A 216 2.24 -1.26 -2.75
N TYR A 217 3.12 -0.25 -2.81
CA TYR A 217 4.51 -0.38 -3.19
C TYR A 217 5.29 -1.21 -2.18
N ASP A 218 5.13 -0.96 -0.88
CA ASP A 218 5.80 -1.67 0.20
C ASP A 218 5.37 -3.15 0.20
N LYS A 219 4.08 -3.43 -0.01
CA LYS A 219 3.57 -4.80 -0.21
C LYS A 219 4.15 -5.45 -1.45
N LEU A 220 4.22 -4.73 -2.57
CA LEU A 220 4.78 -5.24 -3.82
C LEU A 220 6.29 -5.50 -3.69
N ASN A 221 7.01 -4.63 -2.98
CA ASN A 221 8.44 -4.77 -2.72
C ASN A 221 8.72 -5.95 -1.79
N GLU A 222 7.91 -6.15 -0.76
CA GLU A 222 7.98 -7.33 0.11
C GLU A 222 7.70 -8.62 -0.68
N GLN A 223 6.72 -8.61 -1.60
CA GLN A 223 6.48 -9.74 -2.51
C GLN A 223 7.67 -9.98 -3.45
N ALA A 224 8.25 -8.92 -4.01
CA ALA A 224 9.42 -9.01 -4.88
C ALA A 224 10.63 -9.59 -4.15
N LYS A 225 10.86 -9.18 -2.90
CA LYS A 225 11.93 -9.72 -2.05
C LYS A 225 11.73 -11.22 -1.81
N LYS A 226 10.52 -11.65 -1.43
CA LYS A 226 10.20 -13.07 -1.25
C LYS A 226 10.39 -13.89 -2.52
N LEU A 227 9.97 -13.36 -3.68
CA LEU A 227 10.18 -14.01 -4.97
C LEU A 227 11.67 -14.14 -5.32
N SER A 228 12.48 -13.13 -4.99
CA SER A 228 13.94 -13.19 -5.16
C SER A 228 14.56 -14.29 -4.29
N GLU A 229 14.17 -14.38 -3.02
CA GLU A 229 14.64 -15.44 -2.11
C GLU A 229 14.26 -16.84 -2.62
N GLN A 230 13.05 -17.00 -3.16
CA GLN A 230 12.60 -18.24 -3.80
C GLN A 230 13.39 -18.58 -5.07
N GLN A 231 13.76 -17.58 -5.87
CA GLN A 231 14.59 -17.78 -7.05
C GLN A 231 16.00 -18.24 -6.69
N ASP A 232 16.60 -17.67 -5.64
CA ASP A 232 17.90 -18.07 -5.14
C ASP A 232 17.88 -19.51 -4.61
N GLU A 233 16.84 -19.88 -3.86
CA GLU A 233 16.64 -21.24 -3.36
C GLU A 233 16.47 -22.26 -4.50
N LEU A 234 15.62 -21.95 -5.50
CA LEU A 234 15.44 -22.79 -6.68
C LEU A 234 16.74 -22.94 -7.47
N THR A 235 17.52 -21.87 -7.58
CA THR A 235 18.82 -21.89 -8.27
C THR A 235 19.81 -22.79 -7.53
N ALA A 236 19.87 -22.72 -6.20
CA ALA A 236 20.69 -23.61 -5.38
C ALA A 236 20.26 -25.08 -5.52
N ASN A 237 18.96 -25.36 -5.56
CA ASN A 237 18.43 -26.71 -5.76
C ASN A 237 18.76 -27.24 -7.16
N CYS A 238 18.62 -26.43 -8.19
CA CYS A 238 19.00 -26.79 -9.56
C CYS A 238 20.48 -27.13 -9.68
N THR A 239 21.38 -26.33 -9.08
CA THR A 239 22.82 -26.60 -9.11
C THR A 239 23.16 -27.92 -8.40
N LYS A 240 22.52 -28.19 -7.25
CA LYS A 240 22.66 -29.48 -6.54
C LYS A 240 22.21 -30.66 -7.39
N LEU A 241 21.02 -30.59 -8.00
CA LEU A 241 20.48 -31.66 -8.85
C LEU A 241 21.35 -31.89 -10.09
N THR A 242 21.92 -30.83 -10.67
CA THR A 242 22.86 -30.99 -11.79
C THR A 242 24.14 -31.70 -11.38
N ALA A 243 24.67 -31.42 -10.19
CA ALA A 243 25.86 -32.10 -9.67
C ALA A 243 25.58 -33.59 -9.36
N GLU A 244 24.42 -33.89 -8.77
CA GLU A 244 23.97 -35.27 -8.52
C GLU A 244 23.77 -36.05 -9.83
N ARG A 245 23.12 -35.44 -10.83
CA ARG A 245 22.97 -36.03 -12.16
C ARG A 245 24.32 -36.35 -12.79
N ASP A 246 25.29 -35.45 -12.68
CA ASP A 246 26.61 -35.63 -13.28
C ASP A 246 27.43 -36.69 -12.54
N ALA A 247 27.29 -36.79 -11.22
CA ALA A 247 27.87 -37.87 -10.43
C ALA A 247 27.29 -39.24 -10.81
N LEU A 248 25.96 -39.36 -10.92
CA LEU A 248 25.28 -40.60 -11.33
C LEU A 248 25.66 -41.00 -12.75
N LYS A 249 25.76 -40.04 -13.69
CA LYS A 249 26.23 -40.33 -15.05
C LYS A 249 27.63 -40.92 -15.05
N ARG A 250 28.56 -40.40 -14.24
CA ARG A 250 29.91 -40.98 -14.10
C ARG A 250 29.86 -42.41 -13.56
N GLN A 251 29.08 -42.66 -12.51
CA GLN A 251 28.91 -44.01 -11.95
C GLN A 251 28.34 -44.99 -12.97
N VAL A 252 27.40 -44.55 -13.81
CA VAL A 252 26.84 -45.39 -14.88
C VAL A 252 27.87 -45.71 -15.96
N GLU A 253 28.70 -44.75 -16.37
CA GLU A 253 29.76 -45.00 -17.36
C GLU A 253 30.90 -45.87 -16.77
N GLU A 254 31.24 -45.70 -15.50
CA GLU A 254 32.16 -46.59 -14.77
C GLU A 254 31.59 -48.01 -14.67
N ALA A 255 30.32 -48.16 -14.29
CA ALA A 255 29.66 -49.46 -14.22
C ALA A 255 29.56 -50.15 -15.60
N LYS A 256 29.28 -49.39 -16.66
CA LYS A 256 29.26 -49.90 -18.05
C LYS A 256 30.64 -50.36 -18.51
N SER A 257 31.71 -49.64 -18.14
CA SER A 257 33.07 -50.03 -18.51
C SER A 257 33.59 -51.20 -17.67
N ALA A 258 33.20 -51.29 -16.39
CA ALA A 258 33.51 -52.41 -15.50
C ALA A 258 32.71 -53.68 -15.86
N ALA A 259 31.47 -53.53 -16.34
CA ALA A 259 30.72 -54.57 -17.01
C ALA A 259 31.34 -54.82 -18.40
N THR A 260 32.55 -55.36 -18.40
CA THR A 260 33.11 -56.04 -19.56
C THR A 260 32.15 -57.18 -19.86
N VAL A 261 31.24 -56.93 -20.80
CA VAL A 261 30.49 -57.96 -21.50
C VAL A 261 31.56 -58.90 -22.02
N HIS A 262 31.80 -59.99 -21.32
CA HIS A 262 32.76 -60.99 -21.76
C HIS A 262 32.22 -61.42 -23.12
N PRO A 263 32.95 -61.12 -24.22
CA PRO A 263 32.52 -61.57 -25.53
C PRO A 263 32.38 -63.08 -25.41
N ILE A 264 31.19 -63.63 -25.67
CA ILE A 264 30.98 -65.08 -25.67
C ILE A 264 32.12 -65.65 -26.50
N HIS A 265 32.97 -66.46 -25.86
CA HIS A 265 34.19 -66.92 -26.53
C HIS A 265 33.77 -67.68 -27.79
N GLU A 266 34.52 -67.56 -28.88
CA GLU A 266 34.09 -68.15 -30.16
C GLU A 266 33.82 -69.66 -30.04
N SER A 267 34.55 -70.35 -29.16
CA SER A 267 34.31 -71.76 -28.82
C SER A 267 32.98 -72.03 -28.08
N GLU A 268 32.54 -71.13 -27.20
CA GLU A 268 31.26 -71.24 -26.52
C GLU A 268 30.11 -70.98 -27.50
N ARG A 269 30.30 -69.99 -28.39
CA ARG A 269 29.37 -69.70 -29.48
C ARG A 269 29.25 -70.88 -30.44
N ASP A 270 30.37 -71.49 -30.81
CA ASP A 270 30.39 -72.70 -31.64
C ASP A 270 29.70 -73.87 -30.95
N SER A 271 29.94 -74.06 -29.66
CA SER A 271 29.28 -75.10 -28.87
C SER A 271 27.77 -74.90 -28.83
N LEU A 272 27.30 -73.66 -28.62
CA LEU A 272 25.88 -73.33 -28.65
C LEU A 272 25.28 -73.55 -30.03
N LEU A 273 25.95 -73.12 -31.10
CA LEU A 273 25.49 -73.32 -32.48
C LEU A 273 25.40 -74.81 -32.84
N ARG A 274 26.35 -75.64 -32.38
CA ARG A 274 26.28 -77.11 -32.54
C ARG A 274 25.08 -77.70 -31.83
N MET A 275 24.83 -77.31 -30.58
CA MET A 275 23.67 -77.80 -29.84
C MET A 275 22.36 -77.40 -30.51
N VAL A 276 22.23 -76.13 -30.91
CA VAL A 276 21.03 -75.61 -31.59
C VAL A 276 20.80 -76.34 -32.92
N LEU A 277 21.85 -76.53 -33.73
CA LEU A 277 21.75 -77.26 -34.99
C LEU A 277 21.37 -78.73 -34.77
N GLY A 278 22.00 -79.42 -33.81
CA GLY A 278 21.68 -80.80 -33.47
C GLY A 278 20.24 -80.99 -33.00
N MET A 279 19.74 -80.11 -32.12
CA MET A 279 18.34 -80.11 -31.68
C MET A 279 17.38 -79.83 -32.84
N ALA A 280 17.71 -78.89 -33.73
CA ALA A 280 16.91 -78.58 -34.90
C ALA A 280 16.80 -79.78 -35.85
N MET A 281 17.91 -80.48 -36.11
CA MET A 281 17.92 -81.65 -37.00
C MET A 281 17.14 -82.83 -36.41
N THR A 282 17.37 -83.15 -35.14
CA THR A 282 16.78 -84.33 -34.48
C THR A 282 15.30 -84.18 -34.15
N HIS A 283 14.91 -83.06 -33.53
CA HIS A 283 13.54 -82.86 -33.07
C HIS A 283 12.65 -82.18 -34.11
N TYR A 284 13.18 -81.19 -34.82
CA TYR A 284 12.40 -80.37 -35.77
C TYR A 284 12.57 -80.81 -37.23
N LYS A 285 13.33 -81.90 -37.46
CA LYS A 285 13.61 -82.44 -38.80
C LYS A 285 14.18 -81.38 -39.73
N TYR A 286 15.04 -80.50 -39.20
CA TYR A 286 15.76 -79.54 -40.00
C TYR A 286 16.74 -80.26 -40.92
N GLU A 287 16.64 -80.02 -42.23
CA GLU A 287 17.56 -80.57 -43.23
C GLU A 287 18.45 -79.43 -43.78
N PRO A 288 19.77 -79.46 -43.50
CA PRO A 288 20.72 -78.56 -44.14
C PRO A 288 20.64 -78.65 -45.67
N GLY A 289 20.70 -77.52 -46.37
CA GLY A 289 20.61 -77.43 -47.83
C GLY A 289 19.21 -77.56 -48.43
N ALA A 290 18.17 -77.91 -47.66
CA ALA A 290 16.82 -78.06 -48.20
C ALA A 290 16.21 -76.69 -48.64
N PRO A 291 15.52 -76.63 -49.80
CA PRO A 291 14.95 -75.38 -50.34
C PRO A 291 13.78 -74.84 -49.51
N ARG A 292 13.10 -75.69 -48.73
CA ARG A 292 12.03 -75.30 -47.78
C ARG A 292 12.29 -75.95 -46.43
N LYS A 293 12.53 -75.13 -45.41
CA LYS A 293 12.88 -75.56 -44.05
C LYS A 293 11.66 -75.46 -43.13
N ALA A 294 10.97 -76.58 -42.88
CA ALA A 294 9.77 -76.61 -42.05
C ALA A 294 10.02 -76.13 -40.62
N ALA A 295 11.21 -76.43 -40.06
CA ALA A 295 11.61 -76.06 -38.70
C ALA A 295 11.66 -74.55 -38.43
N THR A 296 11.79 -73.69 -39.46
CA THR A 296 11.96 -72.24 -39.32
C THR A 296 10.76 -71.41 -39.79
N GLY A 297 9.63 -72.07 -40.06
CA GLY A 297 8.37 -71.41 -40.41
C GLY A 297 7.55 -70.98 -39.20
N GLU A 298 6.30 -70.59 -39.43
CA GLU A 298 5.32 -70.21 -38.39
C GLU A 298 4.29 -71.33 -38.11
N LYS A 299 4.47 -72.48 -38.75
CA LYS A 299 3.52 -73.60 -38.66
C LYS A 299 3.77 -74.45 -37.40
N ARG A 300 2.77 -75.24 -37.02
CA ARG A 300 2.89 -76.19 -35.90
C ARG A 300 4.09 -77.12 -36.10
N GLY A 301 4.93 -77.22 -35.06
CA GLY A 301 6.17 -77.99 -35.09
C GLY A 301 7.37 -77.22 -35.64
N SER A 302 7.29 -75.89 -35.73
CA SER A 302 8.44 -75.03 -35.97
C SER A 302 9.02 -74.48 -34.66
N ILE A 303 10.31 -74.16 -34.69
CA ILE A 303 11.06 -73.63 -33.55
C ILE A 303 10.45 -72.31 -33.04
N PRO A 304 10.12 -71.30 -33.87
CA PRO A 304 9.52 -70.05 -33.38
C PRO A 304 8.20 -70.26 -32.63
N LEU A 305 7.34 -71.15 -33.11
CA LEU A 305 6.03 -71.39 -32.51
C LEU A 305 6.16 -72.14 -31.18
N ASP A 306 7.02 -73.15 -31.11
CA ASP A 306 7.22 -73.93 -29.89
C ASP A 306 7.94 -73.12 -28.79
N LEU A 307 8.86 -72.23 -29.15
CA LEU A 307 9.43 -71.25 -28.22
C LEU A 307 8.38 -70.23 -27.74
N GLY A 308 7.51 -69.77 -28.64
CA GLY A 308 6.39 -68.87 -28.29
C GLY A 308 5.43 -69.48 -27.26
N ARG A 309 5.19 -70.79 -27.29
CA ARG A 309 4.38 -71.50 -26.27
C ARG A 309 5.01 -71.47 -24.87
N LEU A 310 6.33 -71.35 -24.80
CA LEU A 310 7.07 -71.22 -23.54
C LEU A 310 7.24 -69.75 -23.12
N GLY A 311 6.67 -68.79 -23.87
CA GLY A 311 6.84 -67.36 -23.64
C GLY A 311 8.17 -66.80 -24.15
N LEU A 312 8.96 -67.59 -24.89
CA LEU A 312 10.22 -67.16 -25.48
C LEU A 312 9.98 -66.75 -26.94
N THR A 313 9.58 -65.50 -27.17
CA THR A 313 9.32 -65.02 -28.53
C THR A 313 10.63 -64.77 -29.28
N LEU A 314 10.88 -65.57 -30.32
CA LEU A 314 11.98 -65.36 -31.26
C LEU A 314 11.42 -65.24 -32.68
N ASP A 315 11.86 -64.21 -33.40
CA ASP A 315 11.45 -63.98 -34.78
C ASP A 315 12.01 -65.07 -35.71
N ALA A 316 11.22 -65.45 -36.70
CA ALA A 316 11.56 -66.54 -37.61
C ALA A 316 12.85 -66.25 -38.42
N ASP A 317 13.12 -65.00 -38.77
CA ASP A 317 14.36 -64.62 -39.47
C ASP A 317 15.57 -64.73 -38.57
N THR A 318 15.41 -64.44 -37.27
CA THR A 318 16.48 -64.64 -36.27
C THR A 318 16.85 -66.12 -36.16
N VAL A 319 15.85 -67.00 -36.08
CA VAL A 319 16.07 -68.46 -36.05
C VAL A 319 16.74 -68.94 -37.35
N ARG A 320 16.30 -68.46 -38.52
CA ARG A 320 16.93 -68.79 -39.82
C ARG A 320 18.38 -68.34 -39.87
N LYS A 321 18.66 -67.13 -39.39
CA LYS A 321 20.01 -66.56 -39.37
C LYS A 321 20.98 -67.44 -38.57
N PHE A 322 20.61 -67.81 -37.34
CA PHE A 322 21.49 -68.64 -36.49
C PHE A 322 21.63 -70.08 -36.98
N LEU A 323 20.56 -70.68 -37.51
CA LEU A 323 20.66 -72.02 -38.09
C LEU A 323 21.50 -72.05 -39.37
N LYS A 324 21.38 -71.03 -40.22
CA LYS A 324 22.23 -70.89 -41.41
C LYS A 324 23.69 -70.67 -41.02
N GLU A 325 23.94 -69.83 -40.02
CA GLU A 325 25.29 -69.63 -39.52
C GLU A 325 25.90 -70.92 -38.94
N ALA A 326 25.13 -71.71 -38.17
CA ALA A 326 25.58 -73.00 -37.68
C ALA A 326 25.83 -74.00 -38.83
N GLU A 327 24.95 -74.02 -39.83
CA GLU A 327 25.08 -74.84 -41.04
C GLU A 327 26.36 -74.51 -41.82
N ASP A 328 26.63 -73.23 -42.05
CA ASP A 328 27.83 -72.76 -42.76
C ASP A 328 29.10 -73.09 -41.96
N ARG A 329 29.11 -72.87 -40.63
CA ARG A 329 30.27 -73.15 -39.76
C ARG A 329 30.59 -74.65 -39.65
N PHE A 330 29.60 -75.53 -39.73
CA PHE A 330 29.78 -76.99 -39.54
C PHE A 330 29.52 -77.81 -40.82
N ALA A 331 29.55 -77.17 -41.99
CA ALA A 331 29.30 -77.80 -43.28
C ALA A 331 30.22 -79.01 -43.55
N GLU A 332 31.50 -78.92 -43.17
CA GLU A 332 32.46 -80.03 -43.35
C GLU A 332 32.09 -81.27 -42.53
N ILE A 333 31.60 -81.07 -41.30
CA ILE A 333 31.17 -82.15 -40.41
C ILE A 333 29.88 -82.79 -40.96
N LEU A 334 28.95 -81.96 -41.43
CA LEU A 334 27.69 -82.42 -42.03
C LEU A 334 27.91 -83.21 -43.33
N ALA A 335 28.91 -82.84 -44.13
CA ALA A 335 29.24 -83.52 -45.37
C ALA A 335 29.88 -84.90 -45.16
N ASN A 336 30.49 -85.17 -43.99
CA ASN A 336 31.23 -86.40 -43.74
C ASN A 336 30.99 -86.98 -42.33
N PRO A 337 29.76 -87.47 -42.05
CA PRO A 337 29.34 -87.89 -40.70
C PRO A 337 30.05 -89.16 -40.16
N ARG A 338 31.00 -89.75 -40.90
CA ARG A 338 31.71 -90.99 -40.52
C ARG A 338 33.16 -90.78 -40.08
N LYS A 339 33.66 -89.54 -40.03
CA LYS A 339 35.08 -89.24 -39.76
C LYS A 339 35.39 -88.84 -38.31
N HIS A 340 34.38 -88.73 -37.45
CA HIS A 340 34.48 -88.36 -36.04
C HIS A 340 33.49 -89.21 -35.24
#